data_AF-A0A9K3IS82-F1
#
_entry.id   AF-A0A9K3IS82-F1
#
_cell.length_a   1.000
_cell.length_b   1.000
_cell.length_c   1.000
_cell.angle_alpha   90.00
_cell.angle_beta   90.00
_cell.angle_gamma   90.00
#
_symmetry.space_group_name_H-M   'P 1'
#
loop_
_entity.id
_entity.type
_entity.pdbx_description
1 polymer ?
#
loop_
_entity_poly.entity_id
_entity_poly.type
_entity_poly.pdbx_seq_one_letter_code
_entity_poly.pdbx_strand_id
1 'polypeptide(L)'
;MQSPATLSRRFLTGTTPTPTLLHHPNPTSLRSRPTTVRMALREDGPSIAVVGVTGAVGQEFLSVLSDRSFPYRSIKMLASKRSAGKKYTFEDNEYVVEELTGESFKGVDIALFSAGGSISKEFGSVAVECGTVVVDNSSAFRMVDVVGYSGS
;
A
#
# COMPACT_ATOMS: atom_id res chain seq x y z
N MET A 1 32.57 60.91 55.19
CA MET A 1 33.82 60.66 55.94
C MET A 1 34.52 59.46 55.31
N GLN A 2 35.74 59.69 54.80
CA GLN A 2 36.90 58.79 54.61
C GLN A 2 36.75 57.45 53.84
N SER A 3 37.06 57.46 52.52
CA SER A 3 38.31 57.02 51.83
C SER A 3 39.14 55.82 52.39
N PRO A 4 40.09 55.21 51.63
CA PRO A 4 40.02 54.52 50.33
C PRO A 4 40.82 53.18 50.35
N ALA A 5 40.83 52.37 49.28
CA ALA A 5 41.99 51.52 48.98
C ALA A 5 42.03 51.04 47.51
N THR A 6 43.07 51.51 46.82
CA THR A 6 43.61 51.10 45.52
C THR A 6 44.46 49.84 45.68
N LEU A 7 44.41 48.85 44.77
CA LEU A 7 45.61 48.26 44.11
C LEU A 7 45.30 47.18 43.03
N SER A 8 45.79 47.47 41.82
CA SER A 8 46.61 46.64 40.92
C SER A 8 46.26 45.20 40.54
N ARG A 9 46.21 45.04 39.19
CA ARG A 9 47.00 44.09 38.37
C ARG A 9 46.48 42.64 38.40
N ARG A 10 46.18 41.98 37.28
CA ARG A 10 47.07 41.62 36.18
C ARG A 10 46.26 40.91 35.07
N PHE A 11 46.62 41.14 33.81
CA PHE A 11 46.20 40.33 32.66
C PHE A 11 46.65 38.87 32.84
N LEU A 12 45.73 37.92 32.59
CA LEU A 12 46.03 36.58 32.11
C LEU A 12 44.96 36.18 31.09
N THR A 13 45.38 36.06 29.84
CA THR A 13 44.66 35.44 28.74
C THR A 13 44.49 33.95 29.04
N GLY A 14 43.25 33.49 29.13
CA GLY A 14 42.90 32.09 29.33
C GLY A 14 41.70 31.72 28.47
N THR A 15 41.94 30.85 27.52
CA THR A 15 41.03 30.27 26.53
C THR A 15 39.78 29.62 27.14
N THR A 16 38.65 29.81 26.48
CA THR A 16 37.38 29.09 26.68
C THR A 16 37.55 27.57 26.56
N PRO A 17 36.82 26.81 27.38
CA PRO A 17 35.92 25.83 26.77
C PRO A 17 34.47 25.99 27.26
N THR A 18 33.57 25.99 26.30
CA THR A 18 32.11 25.92 26.45
C THR A 18 31.72 24.68 27.26
N PRO A 19 30.94 24.77 28.34
CA PRO A 19 30.31 23.59 28.91
C PRO A 19 29.18 23.15 27.97
N THR A 20 29.40 22.04 27.27
CA THR A 20 28.39 21.29 26.54
C THR A 20 27.23 20.99 27.48
N LEU A 21 26.08 21.64 27.28
CA LEU A 21 24.83 21.23 27.90
C LEU A 21 24.53 19.79 27.46
N LEU A 22 24.58 18.85 28.42
CA LEU A 22 24.00 17.52 28.25
C LEU A 22 22.51 17.72 27.92
N HIS A 23 22.17 17.58 26.64
CA HIS A 23 20.80 17.41 26.21
C HIS A 23 20.28 16.11 26.83
N HIS A 24 19.48 16.24 27.89
CA HIS A 24 18.63 15.15 28.34
C HIS A 24 17.74 14.78 27.16
N PRO A 25 17.66 13.50 26.75
CA PRO A 25 16.62 13.09 25.84
C PRO A 25 15.30 13.33 26.55
N ASN A 26 14.55 14.32 26.08
CA ASN A 26 13.16 14.51 26.46
C ASN A 26 12.41 13.23 26.05
N PRO A 27 11.87 12.40 26.96
CA PRO A 27 10.96 11.35 26.57
C PRO A 27 9.62 12.00 26.24
N THR A 28 9.59 12.77 25.15
CA THR A 28 8.32 13.06 24.48
C THR A 28 7.93 11.75 23.84
N SER A 29 7.27 10.92 24.65
CA SER A 29 6.37 9.87 24.21
C SER A 29 5.74 10.32 22.90
N LEU A 30 6.23 9.77 21.79
CA LEU A 30 5.51 9.75 20.53
C LEU A 30 4.20 9.06 20.87
N ARG A 31 3.18 9.86 21.21
CA ARG A 31 1.80 9.42 21.14
C ARG A 31 1.64 9.04 19.68
N SER A 32 1.79 7.76 19.39
CA SER A 32 1.35 7.17 18.15
C SER A 32 -0.09 7.63 18.01
N ARG A 33 -0.29 8.55 17.05
CA ARG A 33 -1.61 8.93 16.62
C ARG A 33 -2.34 7.62 16.35
N PRO A 34 -3.59 7.43 16.81
CA PRO A 34 -4.38 6.39 16.22
C PRO A 34 -4.53 6.78 14.75
N THR A 35 -3.65 6.27 13.90
CA THR A 35 -3.93 6.15 12.48
C THR A 35 -5.25 5.42 12.46
N THR A 36 -6.31 6.09 12.00
CA THR A 36 -7.62 5.50 11.81
C THR A 36 -7.40 4.10 11.24
N VAL A 37 -7.59 3.07 12.06
CA VAL A 37 -7.46 1.68 11.62
C VAL A 37 -8.62 1.49 10.67
N ARG A 38 -8.39 1.75 9.37
CA ARG A 38 -9.36 1.42 8.33
C ARG A 38 -9.48 -0.09 8.38
N MET A 39 -10.66 -0.57 8.77
CA MET A 39 -10.92 -2.00 8.99
C MET A 39 -10.58 -2.86 7.74
N ALA A 40 -10.56 -2.23 6.57
CA ALA A 40 -10.21 -2.84 5.29
C ALA A 40 -8.70 -3.04 5.08
N LEU A 41 -7.83 -2.07 5.39
CA LEU A 41 -6.38 -2.22 5.14
C LEU A 41 -5.73 -2.98 6.32
N ARG A 42 -5.29 -4.21 6.08
CA ARG A 42 -4.76 -5.11 7.11
C ARG A 42 -3.58 -5.93 6.59
N GLU A 43 -2.52 -6.06 7.38
CA GLU A 43 -1.32 -6.84 7.01
C GLU A 43 -1.61 -8.34 6.80
N ASP A 44 -2.60 -8.88 7.53
CA ASP A 44 -3.08 -10.26 7.41
C ASP A 44 -4.11 -10.46 6.28
N GLY A 45 -4.47 -9.39 5.56
CA GLY A 45 -5.42 -9.44 4.45
C GLY A 45 -4.80 -10.00 3.15
N PRO A 46 -5.62 -10.48 2.21
CA PRO A 46 -5.16 -10.88 0.88
C PRO A 46 -4.60 -9.69 0.08
N SER A 47 -3.66 -9.98 -0.82
CA SER A 47 -3.28 -9.10 -1.92
C SER A 47 -4.26 -9.30 -3.08
N ILE A 48 -4.83 -8.21 -3.54
CA ILE A 48 -5.91 -8.20 -4.53
C ILE A 48 -5.40 -7.61 -5.84
N ALA A 49 -5.85 -8.13 -6.97
CA ALA A 49 -5.75 -7.46 -8.25
C ALA A 49 -7.15 -7.22 -8.84
N VAL A 50 -7.39 -6.01 -9.34
CA VAL A 50 -8.62 -5.67 -10.07
C VAL A 50 -8.27 -5.48 -11.53
N VAL A 51 -8.65 -6.43 -12.38
CA VAL A 51 -8.36 -6.44 -13.82
C VAL A 51 -9.51 -5.78 -14.57
N GLY A 52 -9.18 -4.76 -15.37
CA GLY A 52 -10.17 -3.93 -16.04
C GLY A 52 -10.71 -2.81 -15.16
N VAL A 53 -9.89 -2.32 -14.22
CA VAL A 53 -10.27 -1.29 -13.23
C VAL A 53 -10.88 -0.04 -13.87
N THR A 54 -10.48 0.32 -15.10
CA THR A 54 -10.99 1.52 -15.78
C THR A 54 -12.38 1.37 -16.38
N GLY A 55 -12.95 0.16 -16.40
CA GLY A 55 -14.32 -0.09 -16.87
C GLY A 55 -15.35 0.05 -15.75
N ALA A 56 -16.63 0.13 -16.12
CA ALA A 56 -17.73 0.32 -15.16
C ALA A 56 -17.78 -0.76 -14.07
N VAL A 57 -17.65 -2.04 -14.46
CA VAL A 57 -17.67 -3.17 -13.51
C VAL A 57 -16.39 -3.20 -12.65
N GLY A 58 -15.24 -2.81 -13.20
CA GLY A 58 -14.01 -2.68 -12.41
C GLY A 58 -14.11 -1.60 -11.33
N GLN A 59 -14.79 -0.48 -11.62
CA GLN A 59 -15.11 0.54 -10.63
C GLN A 59 -16.09 0.03 -9.58
N GLU A 60 -17.12 -0.73 -9.98
CA GLU A 60 -18.06 -1.36 -9.04
C GLU A 60 -17.36 -2.32 -8.08
N PHE A 61 -16.35 -3.09 -8.55
CA PHE A 61 -15.54 -3.90 -7.65
C PHE A 61 -14.84 -3.07 -6.57
N LEU A 62 -14.29 -1.91 -6.92
CA LEU A 62 -13.69 -1.01 -5.92
C LEU A 62 -14.75 -0.52 -4.93
N SER A 63 -15.93 -0.09 -5.42
CA SER A 63 -17.03 0.33 -4.55
C SER A 63 -17.45 -0.76 -3.57
N VAL A 64 -17.68 -1.99 -4.05
CA VAL A 64 -18.08 -3.12 -3.19
C VAL A 64 -17.00 -3.49 -2.18
N LEU A 65 -15.72 -3.48 -2.57
CA LEU A 65 -14.61 -3.74 -1.63
C LEU A 65 -14.58 -2.70 -0.51
N SER A 66 -14.81 -1.43 -0.83
CA SER A 66 -14.87 -0.33 0.13
C SER A 66 -16.09 -0.44 1.05
N ASP A 67 -17.29 -0.57 0.47
CA ASP A 67 -18.57 -0.63 1.20
C ASP A 67 -18.63 -1.80 2.18
N ARG A 68 -17.99 -2.92 1.84
CA ARG A 68 -17.91 -4.11 2.71
C ARG A 68 -16.74 -4.09 3.68
N SER A 69 -15.92 -3.03 3.64
CA SER A 69 -14.65 -2.96 4.39
C SER A 69 -13.84 -4.24 4.20
N PHE A 70 -13.77 -4.73 2.96
CA PHE A 70 -13.13 -6.01 2.65
C PHE A 70 -11.66 -5.96 3.09
N PRO A 71 -11.16 -6.94 3.87
CA PRO A 71 -9.79 -6.94 4.33
C PRO A 71 -8.82 -7.13 3.15
N TYR A 72 -7.79 -6.30 3.03
CA TYR A 72 -6.74 -6.41 2.03
C TYR A 72 -5.41 -5.87 2.56
N ARG A 73 -4.29 -6.46 2.13
CA ARG A 73 -2.93 -5.92 2.44
C ARG A 73 -2.38 -5.03 1.33
N SER A 74 -2.76 -5.30 0.09
CA SER A 74 -2.36 -4.55 -1.10
C SER A 74 -3.39 -4.74 -2.21
N ILE A 75 -3.51 -3.73 -3.08
CA ILE A 75 -4.38 -3.79 -4.25
C ILE A 75 -3.61 -3.33 -5.49
N LYS A 76 -3.61 -4.14 -6.54
CA LYS A 76 -3.12 -3.80 -7.87
C LYS A 76 -4.27 -3.40 -8.76
N MET A 77 -4.16 -2.23 -9.38
CA MET A 77 -5.15 -1.72 -10.33
C MET A 77 -4.65 -1.99 -11.75
N LEU A 78 -5.24 -2.98 -12.43
CA LEU A 78 -4.72 -3.47 -13.72
C LEU A 78 -5.68 -3.09 -14.85
N ALA A 79 -5.13 -2.63 -15.98
CA ALA A 79 -5.88 -2.38 -17.21
C ALA A 79 -5.02 -2.57 -18.46
N SER A 80 -5.60 -2.32 -19.64
CA SER A 80 -4.82 -2.33 -20.89
C SER A 80 -3.69 -1.29 -20.86
N LYS A 81 -2.64 -1.49 -21.67
CA LYS A 81 -1.54 -0.54 -21.89
C LYS A 81 -2.00 0.91 -22.11
N ARG A 82 -3.08 1.10 -22.86
CA ARG A 82 -3.69 2.42 -23.17
C ARG A 82 -4.17 3.17 -21.93
N SER A 83 -4.43 2.45 -20.84
CA SER A 83 -4.93 2.99 -19.57
C SER A 83 -3.90 2.99 -18.45
N ALA A 84 -2.72 2.39 -18.65
CA ALA A 84 -1.65 2.44 -17.67
C ALA A 84 -1.23 3.89 -17.40
N GLY A 85 -0.88 4.19 -16.15
CA GLY A 85 -0.53 5.53 -15.69
C GLY A 85 -1.71 6.40 -15.23
N LYS A 86 -2.97 5.99 -15.47
CA LYS A 86 -4.13 6.62 -14.83
C LYS A 86 -4.05 6.46 -13.32
N LYS A 87 -4.65 7.38 -12.58
CA LYS A 87 -4.66 7.38 -11.12
C LYS A 87 -6.09 7.27 -10.61
N TYR A 88 -6.29 6.45 -9.57
CA TYR A 88 -7.56 6.32 -8.87
C TYR A 88 -7.32 6.42 -7.37
N THR A 89 -8.27 7.02 -6.66
CA THR A 89 -8.29 7.02 -5.20
C THR A 89 -9.17 5.87 -4.71
N PHE A 90 -8.64 5.07 -3.80
CA PHE A 90 -9.36 3.99 -3.13
C PHE A 90 -8.97 4.01 -1.65
N GLU A 91 -9.95 4.07 -0.74
CA GLU A 91 -9.71 4.13 0.71
C GLU A 91 -8.70 5.23 1.11
N ASP A 92 -8.86 6.45 0.57
CA ASP A 92 -7.96 7.62 0.71
C ASP A 92 -6.52 7.44 0.17
N ASN A 93 -6.22 6.32 -0.49
CA ASN A 93 -4.92 6.06 -1.08
C ASN A 93 -4.98 6.23 -2.60
N GLU A 94 -3.95 6.85 -3.18
CA GLU A 94 -3.81 6.97 -4.63
C GLU A 94 -3.09 5.74 -5.19
N TYR A 95 -3.68 5.12 -6.20
CA TYR A 95 -3.13 3.98 -6.92
C TYR A 95 -2.95 4.33 -8.38
N VAL A 96 -1.80 3.93 -8.94
CA VAL A 96 -1.51 4.05 -10.37
C VAL A 96 -1.97 2.77 -11.05
N VAL A 97 -2.69 2.92 -12.15
CA VAL A 97 -3.07 1.79 -13.00
C VAL A 97 -1.83 1.25 -13.70
N GLU A 98 -1.58 -0.04 -13.52
CA GLU A 98 -0.51 -0.78 -14.18
C GLU A 98 -1.04 -1.48 -15.44
N GLU A 99 -0.16 -1.71 -16.40
CA GLU A 99 -0.46 -2.53 -17.57
C GLU A 99 -0.65 -3.99 -17.14
N LEU A 100 -1.75 -4.61 -17.57
CA LEU A 100 -1.98 -6.03 -17.41
C LEU A 100 -0.96 -6.82 -18.23
N THR A 101 -0.15 -7.60 -17.53
CA THR A 101 0.89 -8.48 -18.08
C THR A 101 0.87 -9.83 -17.38
N GLY A 102 1.55 -10.84 -17.94
CA GLY A 102 1.64 -12.16 -17.31
C GLY A 102 2.28 -12.13 -15.92
N GLU A 103 3.14 -11.15 -15.64
CA GLU A 103 3.80 -11.01 -14.34
C GLU A 103 2.93 -10.29 -13.30
N SER A 104 1.79 -9.73 -13.71
CA SER A 104 0.94 -8.90 -12.83
C SER A 104 0.41 -9.68 -11.62
N PHE A 105 0.29 -11.01 -11.73
CA PHE A 105 -0.29 -11.89 -10.71
C PHE A 105 0.71 -12.43 -9.70
N LYS A 106 2.00 -12.13 -9.85
CA LYS A 106 3.02 -12.53 -8.86
C LYS A 106 2.69 -11.92 -7.49
N GLY A 107 2.51 -12.78 -6.48
CA GLY A 107 2.18 -12.40 -5.10
C GLY A 107 0.77 -11.84 -4.91
N VAL A 108 -0.14 -12.11 -5.86
CA VAL A 108 -1.57 -11.78 -5.77
C VAL A 108 -2.32 -13.02 -5.28
N ASP A 109 -3.13 -12.83 -4.25
CA ASP A 109 -3.92 -13.90 -3.63
C ASP A 109 -5.29 -14.02 -4.34
N ILE A 110 -5.91 -12.88 -4.67
CA ILE A 110 -7.23 -12.80 -5.32
C ILE A 110 -7.18 -11.88 -6.53
N ALA A 111 -7.67 -12.33 -7.69
CA ALA A 111 -7.84 -11.47 -8.87
C ALA A 111 -9.31 -11.40 -9.31
N LEU A 112 -9.84 -10.17 -9.37
CA LEU A 112 -11.18 -9.87 -9.84
C LEU A 112 -11.12 -9.44 -11.31
N PHE A 113 -11.69 -10.26 -12.21
CA PHE A 113 -11.62 -10.05 -13.65
C PHE A 113 -12.88 -9.36 -14.19
N SER A 114 -12.65 -8.23 -14.87
CA SER A 114 -13.66 -7.42 -15.56
C SER A 114 -13.11 -6.81 -16.86
N ALA A 115 -12.47 -7.62 -17.70
CA ALA A 115 -11.84 -7.15 -18.94
C ALA A 115 -12.34 -7.84 -20.22
N GLY A 116 -13.46 -8.56 -20.13
CA GLY A 116 -14.06 -9.29 -21.25
C GLY A 116 -13.44 -10.68 -21.47
N GLY A 117 -14.16 -11.54 -22.19
CA GLY A 117 -13.85 -12.97 -22.22
C GLY A 117 -12.51 -13.36 -22.88
N SER A 118 -11.96 -12.54 -23.77
CA SER A 118 -10.63 -12.78 -24.37
C SER A 118 -9.51 -12.58 -23.34
N ILE A 119 -9.56 -11.47 -22.59
CA ILE A 119 -8.60 -11.16 -21.53
C ILE A 119 -8.70 -12.20 -20.41
N SER A 120 -9.92 -12.58 -20.03
CA SER A 120 -10.12 -13.63 -19.03
C SER A 120 -9.51 -14.97 -19.46
N LYS A 121 -9.67 -15.40 -20.72
CA LYS A 121 -9.05 -16.64 -21.22
C LYS A 121 -7.52 -16.58 -21.26
N GLU A 122 -6.97 -15.44 -21.67
CA GLU A 122 -5.53 -15.25 -21.80
C GLU A 122 -4.84 -15.19 -20.44
N PHE A 123 -5.35 -14.37 -19.53
CA PHE A 123 -4.68 -14.08 -18.26
C PHE A 123 -5.23 -14.88 -17.07
N GLY A 124 -6.41 -15.48 -17.20
CA GLY A 124 -7.01 -16.30 -16.15
C GLY A 124 -6.15 -17.52 -15.82
N SER A 125 -5.70 -18.27 -16.84
CA SER A 125 -4.80 -19.42 -16.63
C SER A 125 -3.47 -18.98 -16.02
N VAL A 126 -2.90 -17.87 -16.51
CA VAL A 126 -1.63 -17.31 -15.98
C VAL A 126 -1.75 -16.93 -14.50
N ALA A 127 -2.89 -16.34 -14.10
CA ALA A 127 -3.16 -16.01 -12.71
C ALA A 127 -3.26 -17.29 -11.84
N VAL A 128 -3.99 -18.31 -12.31
CA VAL A 128 -4.09 -19.60 -11.60
C VAL A 128 -2.73 -20.28 -11.46
N GLU A 129 -1.90 -20.26 -12.50
CA GLU A 129 -0.53 -20.78 -12.46
C GLU A 129 0.37 -20.05 -11.45
N CYS A 130 0.09 -18.76 -11.18
CA CYS A 130 0.76 -17.99 -10.13
C CYS A 130 0.22 -18.29 -8.71
N GLY A 131 -0.76 -19.19 -8.57
CA GLY A 131 -1.43 -19.50 -7.31
C GLY A 131 -2.55 -18.53 -6.93
N THR A 132 -2.96 -17.65 -7.85
CA THR A 132 -4.01 -16.65 -7.60
C THR A 132 -5.40 -17.27 -7.76
N VAL A 133 -6.30 -16.98 -6.82
CA VAL A 133 -7.73 -17.31 -6.96
C VAL A 133 -8.38 -16.30 -7.90
N VAL A 134 -8.93 -16.78 -9.02
CA VAL A 134 -9.57 -15.94 -10.04
C VAL A 134 -11.08 -15.92 -9.86
N VAL A 135 -11.64 -14.72 -9.74
CA VAL A 135 -13.09 -14.47 -9.79
C VAL A 135 -13.38 -13.72 -11.08
N ASP A 136 -13.99 -14.38 -12.06
CA ASP A 136 -14.28 -13.79 -13.36
C ASP A 136 -15.77 -13.52 -13.56
N ASN A 137 -16.11 -12.25 -13.84
CA ASN A 137 -17.48 -11.86 -14.17
C ASN A 137 -17.77 -11.99 -15.68
N SER A 138 -16.80 -12.43 -16.48
CA SER A 138 -17.02 -12.71 -17.90
C SER A 138 -17.71 -14.07 -18.12
N SER A 139 -18.28 -14.27 -19.30
CA SER A 139 -18.82 -15.58 -19.70
C SER A 139 -17.73 -16.62 -20.00
N ALA A 140 -16.44 -16.24 -19.97
CA ALA A 140 -15.33 -17.09 -20.41
C ALA A 140 -15.17 -18.38 -19.61
N PHE A 141 -15.41 -18.33 -18.29
CA PHE A 141 -15.23 -19.47 -17.40
C PHE A 141 -16.53 -20.09 -16.88
N ARG A 142 -17.70 -19.64 -17.37
CA ARG A 142 -19.00 -20.22 -16.98
C ARG A 142 -19.21 -21.65 -17.49
N MET A 143 -18.34 -22.13 -18.39
CA MET A 143 -18.33 -23.50 -18.91
C MET A 143 -16.93 -24.12 -18.77
N VAL A 144 -16.42 -24.19 -17.54
CA VAL A 144 -15.35 -25.14 -17.24
C VAL A 144 -15.83 -26.04 -16.11
N ASP A 145 -16.31 -27.23 -16.49
CA ASP A 145 -16.41 -28.35 -15.56
C ASP A 145 -14.98 -28.74 -15.15
N VAL A 146 -14.50 -28.22 -14.03
CA VAL A 146 -13.40 -28.84 -13.30
C VAL A 146 -14.00 -29.54 -12.08
N VAL A 147 -14.62 -30.70 -12.35
CA VAL A 147 -14.69 -31.77 -11.36
C VAL A 147 -13.49 -32.67 -11.61
N GLY A 148 -12.53 -32.64 -10.68
CA GLY A 148 -11.32 -33.45 -10.78
C GLY A 148 -10.43 -33.33 -9.56
N TYR A 149 -10.95 -33.57 -8.35
CA TYR A 149 -10.08 -34.00 -7.25
C TYR A 149 -9.61 -35.43 -7.56
N SER A 150 -8.46 -35.56 -8.22
CA SER A 150 -7.70 -36.82 -8.27
C SER A 150 -6.93 -36.96 -6.98
N GLY A 151 -7.60 -37.50 -5.95
CA GLY A 151 -6.91 -38.07 -4.81
C GLY A 151 -6.27 -39.39 -5.22
N SER A 152 -4.95 -39.47 -5.09
CA SER A 152 -4.17 -40.71 -5.05
C SER A 152 -3.17 -40.60 -3.92
#